data_AF-A0A4P8YLV2-F1
#
_entry.id   AF-A0A4P8YLV2-F1
#
_cell.length_a   1.000
_cell.length_b   1.000
_cell.length_c   1.000
_cell.angle_alpha   90.00
_cell.angle_beta   90.00
_cell.angle_gamma   90.00
#
_symmetry.space_group_name_H-M   'P 1'
#
loop_
_entity.id
_entity.type
_entity.pdbx_description
1 polymer ?
#
loop_
_entity_poly.entity_id
_entity_poly.type
_entity_poly.pdbx_seq_one_letter_code
_entity_poly.pdbx_strand_id
1 'polypeptide(L)'
;MAKPDWEAIESAYRAGSLSIRAIAEKYGVSDTAIRKRATQNGWLRDLTEKVKEATRLKLVRSEVRNDGSREHVRTDDEIIDEASEAAADVVLGHRMDLTRWRRIANRLGDFLESVDFTEDNHASLSRSLVAGVDAQVKIIKAEREAYNIDSEKKSDETESLSSMMDELAKG
;
A
#
# COMPACT_ATOMS: atom_id res chain seq x y z
N MET A 1 33.32 -5.01 -15.46
CA MET A 1 32.19 -4.64 -14.58
C MET A 1 30.93 -4.64 -15.43
N ALA A 2 29.93 -5.43 -15.07
CA ALA A 2 28.67 -5.51 -15.83
C ALA A 2 28.02 -4.12 -15.86
N LYS A 3 27.61 -3.66 -17.04
CA LYS A 3 26.86 -2.41 -17.18
C LYS A 3 25.52 -2.58 -16.43
N PRO A 4 25.12 -1.63 -15.57
CA PRO A 4 23.80 -1.66 -14.97
C PRO A 4 22.73 -1.65 -16.06
N ASP A 5 21.69 -2.47 -15.89
CA ASP A 5 20.56 -2.52 -16.81
C ASP A 5 19.66 -1.30 -16.58
N TRP A 6 20.00 -0.21 -17.27
CA TRP A 6 19.33 1.08 -17.12
C TRP A 6 17.89 1.07 -17.63
N GLU A 7 17.54 0.17 -18.55
CA GLU A 7 16.20 0.03 -19.11
C GLU A 7 15.27 -0.63 -18.08
N ALA A 8 15.75 -1.68 -17.40
CA ALA A 8 15.02 -2.30 -16.29
C ALA A 8 14.87 -1.37 -15.07
N ILE A 9 15.89 -0.53 -14.80
CA ILE A 9 15.84 0.51 -13.75
C ILE A 9 14.84 1.61 -14.12
N GLU A 10 14.82 2.05 -15.39
CA GLU A 10 13.88 3.06 -15.88
C GLU A 10 12.44 2.58 -15.77
N SER A 11 12.15 1.35 -16.21
CA SER A 11 10.83 0.74 -16.10
C SER A 11 10.37 0.66 -14.64
N ALA A 12 11.23 0.18 -13.73
CA ALA A 12 10.91 0.11 -12.30
C ALA A 12 10.73 1.50 -11.67
N TYR A 13 11.53 2.49 -12.08
CA TYR A 13 11.44 3.87 -11.60
C TYR A 13 10.14 4.55 -12.05
N ARG A 14 9.76 4.38 -13.33
CA ARG A 14 8.52 4.93 -13.90
C ARG A 14 7.28 4.24 -13.34
N ALA A 15 7.32 2.92 -13.11
CA ALA A 15 6.21 2.15 -12.55
C ALA A 15 5.81 2.60 -11.13
N GLY A 16 6.74 3.18 -10.35
CA GLY A 16 6.44 3.79 -9.06
C GLY A 16 6.09 2.83 -7.92
N SER A 17 5.89 1.54 -8.19
CA SER A 17 5.52 0.48 -7.23
C SER A 17 6.61 0.17 -6.19
N LEU A 18 7.88 0.41 -6.53
CA LEU A 18 9.01 0.21 -5.63
C LEU A 18 9.63 1.55 -5.22
N SER A 19 10.17 1.60 -4.00
CA SER A 19 10.98 2.75 -3.56
C SER A 19 12.30 2.80 -4.32
N ILE A 20 12.86 4.00 -4.53
CA ILE A 20 14.15 4.18 -5.24
C ILE A 20 15.27 3.37 -4.55
N ARG A 21 15.21 3.22 -3.22
CA ARG A 21 16.13 2.37 -2.45
C ARG A 21 15.98 0.88 -2.76
N ALA A 22 14.75 0.38 -2.89
CA ALA A 22 14.50 -1.01 -3.26
C ALA A 22 14.95 -1.31 -4.70
N ILE A 23 14.79 -0.35 -5.62
CA ILE A 23 15.29 -0.45 -7.01
C ILE A 23 16.84 -0.48 -7.01
N ALA A 24 17.46 0.42 -6.25
CA ALA A 24 18.92 0.47 -6.06
C ALA A 24 19.49 -0.87 -5.57
N GLU A 25 18.87 -1.45 -4.54
CA GLU A 25 19.26 -2.75 -3.99
C GLU A 25 19.08 -3.89 -5.00
N LYS A 26 17.93 -3.94 -5.70
CA LYS A 26 17.61 -4.97 -6.70
C LYS A 26 18.59 -4.98 -7.88
N TYR A 27 19.03 -3.82 -8.34
CA TYR A 27 19.89 -3.68 -9.52
C TYR A 27 21.36 -3.40 -9.17
N GLY A 28 21.74 -3.42 -7.89
CA GLY A 28 23.12 -3.21 -7.44
C GLY A 28 23.68 -1.83 -7.77
N VAL A 29 22.82 -0.80 -7.79
CA VAL A 29 23.18 0.59 -8.10
C VAL A 29 22.90 1.49 -6.90
N SER A 30 23.53 2.66 -6.82
CA SER A 30 23.17 3.63 -5.78
C SER A 30 21.89 4.38 -6.12
N ASP A 31 21.04 4.60 -5.12
CA ASP A 31 19.85 5.46 -5.18
C ASP A 31 20.17 6.83 -5.83
N THR A 32 21.29 7.43 -5.43
CA THR A 32 21.77 8.71 -5.98
C THR A 32 22.04 8.64 -7.49
N ALA A 33 22.54 7.50 -7.99
CA ALA A 33 22.78 7.31 -9.43
C ALA A 33 21.46 7.21 -10.21
N ILE A 34 20.45 6.54 -9.64
CA ILE A 34 19.12 6.44 -10.23
C ILE A 34 18.47 7.83 -10.32
N ARG A 35 18.49 8.62 -9.23
CA ARG A 35 17.94 9.98 -9.24
C ARG A 35 18.65 10.91 -10.22
N LYS A 36 19.98 10.89 -10.25
CA LYS A 36 20.77 11.70 -11.18
C LYS A 36 20.42 11.38 -12.63
N ARG A 37 20.26 10.08 -12.94
CA ARG A 37 19.90 9.61 -14.29
C ARG A 37 18.45 9.93 -14.65
N ALA A 38 17.53 9.83 -13.69
CA ALA A 38 16.15 10.25 -13.84
C ALA A 38 16.04 11.73 -14.21
N THR A 39 16.77 12.61 -13.53
CA THR A 39 16.80 14.05 -13.86
C THR A 39 17.45 14.32 -15.22
N GLN A 40 18.53 13.61 -15.58
CA GLN A 40 19.21 13.77 -16.87
C GLN A 40 18.36 13.30 -18.05
N ASN A 41 17.57 12.25 -17.86
CA ASN A 41 16.77 11.62 -18.92
C ASN A 41 15.27 11.99 -18.84
N GLY A 42 14.89 12.91 -17.93
CA GLY A 42 13.50 13.33 -17.76
C GLY A 42 12.55 12.20 -17.35
N TRP A 43 13.00 11.22 -16.56
CA TRP A 43 12.14 10.14 -16.08
C TRP A 43 11.10 10.70 -15.13
N LEU A 44 9.84 10.68 -15.55
CA LEU A 44 8.69 11.08 -14.74
C LEU A 44 8.19 9.89 -13.93
N ARG A 45 8.08 10.07 -12.62
CA ARG A 45 7.52 9.08 -11.69
C ARG A 45 6.05 9.41 -11.44
N ASP A 46 5.23 9.24 -12.48
CA ASP A 46 3.82 9.68 -12.46
C ASP A 46 2.82 8.60 -12.93
N LEU A 47 3.23 7.33 -12.87
CA LEU A 47 2.29 6.22 -13.04
C LEU A 47 1.73 5.75 -11.69
N THR A 48 2.13 6.33 -10.57
CA THR A 48 1.64 5.90 -9.24
C THR A 48 0.12 6.03 -9.13
N GLU A 49 -0.46 7.15 -9.59
CA GLU A 49 -1.91 7.34 -9.58
C GLU A 49 -2.63 6.47 -10.62
N LYS A 50 -2.05 6.29 -11.82
CA LYS A 50 -2.60 5.37 -12.84
C LYS A 50 -2.52 3.90 -12.44
N VAL A 51 -1.44 3.49 -11.76
CA VAL A 51 -1.25 2.14 -11.21
C VAL A 51 -2.19 1.95 -10.02
N LYS A 52 -2.36 2.93 -9.13
CA LYS A 52 -3.39 2.88 -8.08
C LYS A 52 -4.78 2.72 -8.68
N GLU A 53 -5.11 3.49 -9.73
CA GLU A 53 -6.40 3.41 -10.40
C GLU A 53 -6.60 2.07 -11.13
N ALA A 54 -5.59 1.58 -11.86
CA ALA A 54 -5.63 0.26 -12.50
C ALA A 54 -5.71 -0.88 -11.47
N THR A 55 -4.98 -0.77 -10.34
CA THR A 55 -5.06 -1.72 -9.22
C THR A 55 -6.45 -1.70 -8.59
N ARG A 56 -7.04 -0.52 -8.39
CA ARG A 56 -8.42 -0.37 -7.90
C ARG A 56 -9.42 -1.00 -8.87
N LEU A 57 -9.30 -0.72 -10.17
CA LEU A 57 -10.15 -1.32 -11.21
C LEU A 57 -9.97 -2.84 -11.29
N LYS A 58 -8.75 -3.37 -11.16
CA LYS A 58 -8.49 -4.82 -11.09
C LYS A 58 -9.04 -5.47 -9.83
N LEU A 59 -8.98 -4.81 -8.67
CA LEU A 59 -9.59 -5.29 -7.43
C LEU A 59 -11.12 -5.36 -7.52
N VAL A 60 -11.76 -4.45 -8.26
CA VAL A 60 -13.21 -4.50 -8.53
C VAL A 60 -13.54 -5.55 -9.61
N ARG A 61 -12.71 -5.68 -10.65
CA ARG A 61 -12.86 -6.71 -11.70
C ARG A 61 -12.54 -8.12 -11.22
N SER A 62 -11.68 -8.33 -10.23
CA SER A 62 -11.40 -9.66 -9.70
C SER A 62 -12.59 -10.26 -8.96
N GLU A 63 -13.53 -9.44 -8.49
CA GLU A 63 -14.86 -9.85 -8.00
C GLU A 63 -15.87 -10.18 -9.13
N VAL A 64 -15.62 -9.76 -10.37
CA VAL A 64 -16.53 -9.95 -11.52
C VAL A 64 -15.74 -10.33 -12.80
N ARG A 65 -15.63 -11.63 -13.10
CA ARG A 65 -14.98 -12.11 -14.34
C ARG A 65 -15.74 -11.71 -15.61
N ASN A 66 -15.04 -11.13 -16.59
CA ASN A 66 -14.91 -11.65 -17.97
C ASN A 66 -14.03 -10.75 -18.87
N ASP A 67 -13.20 -11.42 -19.69
CA ASP A 67 -12.74 -11.16 -21.09
C ASP A 67 -12.24 -9.74 -21.48
N GLY A 68 -11.23 -9.49 -22.34
CA GLY A 68 -10.37 -10.29 -23.21
C GLY A 68 -9.58 -9.36 -24.16
N SER A 69 -8.40 -9.82 -24.60
CA SER A 69 -7.63 -9.48 -25.83
C SER A 69 -7.17 -8.02 -26.12
N ARG A 70 -5.85 -7.81 -26.27
CA ARG A 70 -5.14 -7.58 -27.57
C ARG A 70 -3.63 -7.32 -27.40
N GLU A 71 -2.93 -7.33 -28.54
CA GLU A 71 -1.55 -7.76 -28.78
C GLU A 71 -0.53 -6.62 -29.11
N HIS A 72 0.68 -6.76 -28.55
CA HIS A 72 2.05 -6.37 -28.98
C HIS A 72 2.63 -4.93 -28.84
N VAL A 73 3.92 -4.96 -28.43
CA VAL A 73 4.82 -3.93 -27.90
C VAL A 73 4.61 -3.76 -26.40
N ARG A 74 5.68 -3.81 -25.57
CA ARG A 74 5.61 -3.54 -24.12
C ARG A 74 5.25 -2.06 -23.91
N THR A 75 4.01 -1.75 -24.21
CA THR A 75 3.39 -0.44 -24.09
C THR A 75 3.31 -0.12 -22.61
N ASP A 76 3.25 1.17 -22.30
CA ASP A 76 2.99 1.61 -20.94
C ASP A 76 1.77 0.88 -20.33
N ASP A 77 0.82 0.46 -21.16
CA ASP A 77 -0.33 -0.36 -20.77
C ASP A 77 0.06 -1.77 -20.29
N GLU A 78 0.98 -2.49 -20.93
CA GLU A 78 1.47 -3.79 -20.44
C GLU A 78 2.26 -3.64 -19.13
N ILE A 79 3.04 -2.56 -18.99
CA ILE A 79 3.77 -2.24 -17.75
C ILE A 79 2.78 -1.91 -16.62
N ILE A 80 1.73 -1.14 -16.91
CA ILE A 80 0.66 -0.82 -15.97
C ILE A 80 -0.12 -2.07 -15.61
N ASP A 81 -0.40 -2.95 -16.56
CA ASP A 81 -1.17 -4.17 -16.34
C ASP A 81 -0.39 -5.15 -15.44
N GLU A 82 0.88 -5.42 -15.73
CA GLU A 82 1.74 -6.25 -14.88
C GLU A 82 1.92 -5.65 -13.48
N ALA A 83 2.19 -4.34 -13.40
CA ALA A 83 2.36 -3.66 -12.12
C ALA A 83 1.07 -3.65 -11.27
N SER A 84 -0.10 -3.50 -11.91
CA SER A 84 -1.39 -3.51 -11.22
C SER A 84 -1.83 -4.91 -10.82
N GLU A 85 -1.45 -5.96 -11.56
CA GLU A 85 -1.70 -7.35 -11.18
C GLU A 85 -0.86 -7.73 -9.95
N ALA A 86 0.44 -7.44 -9.98
CA ALA A 86 1.31 -7.67 -8.83
C ALA A 86 0.84 -6.88 -7.59
N ALA A 87 0.38 -5.63 -7.76
CA ALA A 87 -0.20 -4.85 -6.67
C ALA A 87 -1.52 -5.45 -6.16
N ALA A 88 -2.38 -5.94 -7.05
CA ALA A 88 -3.63 -6.59 -6.67
C ALA A 88 -3.37 -7.88 -5.87
N ASP A 89 -2.41 -8.71 -6.29
CA ASP A 89 -2.02 -9.93 -5.58
C ASP A 89 -1.53 -9.64 -4.16
N VAL A 90 -0.70 -8.60 -4.00
CA VAL A 90 -0.25 -8.14 -2.67
C VAL A 90 -1.43 -7.71 -1.80
N VAL A 91 -2.36 -6.93 -2.35
CA VAL A 91 -3.56 -6.48 -1.62
C VAL A 91 -4.45 -7.66 -1.23
N LEU A 92 -4.66 -8.63 -2.13
CA LEU A 92 -5.42 -9.84 -1.84
C LEU A 92 -4.73 -10.68 -0.75
N GLY A 93 -3.41 -10.82 -0.79
CA GLY A 93 -2.62 -11.47 0.26
C GLY A 93 -2.80 -10.78 1.61
N HIS A 94 -2.68 -9.45 1.66
CA HIS A 94 -2.94 -8.68 2.87
C HIS A 94 -4.37 -8.88 3.40
N ARG A 95 -5.39 -8.91 2.54
CA ARG A 95 -6.79 -9.17 2.94
C ARG A 95 -6.96 -10.55 3.58
N MET A 96 -6.31 -11.57 3.03
CA MET A 96 -6.32 -12.93 3.60
C MET A 96 -5.63 -12.96 4.96
N ASP A 97 -4.50 -12.28 5.09
CA ASP A 97 -3.75 -12.18 6.35
C ASP A 97 -4.55 -11.43 7.42
N LEU A 98 -5.16 -10.30 7.09
CA LEU A 98 -6.01 -9.52 8.00
C LEU A 98 -7.20 -10.36 8.49
N THR A 99 -7.84 -11.12 7.61
CA THR A 99 -8.92 -12.06 7.97
C THR A 99 -8.43 -13.14 8.92
N ARG A 100 -7.24 -13.70 8.69
CA ARG A 100 -6.62 -14.70 9.57
C ARG A 100 -6.32 -14.09 10.95
N TRP A 101 -5.72 -12.90 11.00
CA TRP A 101 -5.37 -12.24 12.24
C TRP A 101 -6.60 -11.84 13.06
N ARG A 102 -7.66 -11.31 12.41
CA ARG A 102 -8.94 -11.01 13.06
C ARG A 102 -9.54 -12.26 13.72
N ARG A 103 -9.47 -13.41 13.05
CA ARG A 103 -9.93 -14.68 13.61
C ARG A 103 -9.15 -15.08 14.87
N ILE A 104 -7.82 -14.87 14.89
CA ILE A 104 -6.98 -15.15 16.05
C ILE A 104 -7.34 -14.22 17.21
N ALA A 105 -7.50 -12.91 16.94
CA ALA A 105 -7.88 -11.93 17.94
C ALA A 105 -9.24 -12.26 18.58
N ASN A 106 -10.25 -12.63 17.78
CA ASN A 106 -11.56 -13.03 18.29
C ASN A 106 -11.45 -14.28 19.18
N ARG A 107 -10.71 -15.32 18.75
CA ARG A 107 -10.53 -16.53 19.58
C ARG A 107 -9.82 -16.25 20.90
N LEU A 108 -8.88 -15.29 20.91
CA LEU A 108 -8.25 -14.85 22.16
C LEU A 108 -9.25 -14.11 23.04
N GLY A 109 -10.10 -13.25 22.48
CA GLY A 109 -11.21 -12.60 23.19
C GLY A 109 -12.15 -13.62 23.83
N ASP A 110 -12.65 -14.58 23.04
CA ASP A 110 -13.52 -15.66 23.52
C ASP A 110 -12.87 -16.46 24.67
N PHE A 111 -11.57 -16.74 24.55
CA PHE A 111 -10.82 -17.41 25.61
C PHE A 111 -10.75 -16.57 26.88
N LEU A 112 -10.37 -15.29 26.77
CA LEU A 112 -10.28 -14.38 27.91
C LEU A 112 -11.64 -14.17 28.59
N GLU A 113 -12.74 -14.18 27.84
CA GLU A 113 -14.10 -14.10 28.38
C GLU A 113 -14.51 -15.38 29.13
N SER A 114 -13.98 -16.54 28.72
CA SER A 114 -14.28 -17.83 29.35
C SER A 114 -13.49 -18.14 30.63
N VAL A 115 -12.45 -17.36 30.93
CA VAL A 115 -11.53 -17.61 32.06
C VAL A 115 -11.93 -16.78 33.27
N ASP A 116 -12.01 -17.42 34.43
CA ASP A 116 -12.19 -16.72 35.71
C ASP A 116 -10.94 -15.90 36.06
N PHE A 117 -11.16 -14.64 36.44
CA PHE A 117 -10.10 -13.74 36.90
C PHE A 117 -9.73 -14.04 38.35
N THR A 118 -8.47 -14.41 38.58
CA THR A 118 -7.90 -14.69 39.90
C THR A 118 -6.67 -13.81 40.17
N GLU A 119 -6.24 -13.70 41.43
CA GLU A 119 -4.99 -13.00 41.80
C GLU A 119 -3.76 -13.54 41.06
N ASP A 120 -3.75 -14.84 40.74
CA ASP A 120 -2.61 -15.49 40.09
C ASP A 120 -2.56 -15.25 38.57
N ASN A 121 -3.70 -15.00 37.91
CA ASN A 121 -3.79 -14.96 36.45
C ASN A 121 -4.10 -13.57 35.87
N HIS A 122 -4.67 -12.64 36.66
CA HIS A 122 -5.20 -11.37 36.12
C HIS A 122 -4.14 -10.54 35.38
N ALA A 123 -2.88 -10.58 35.84
CA ALA A 123 -1.80 -9.80 35.24
C ALA A 123 -1.39 -10.35 33.87
N SER A 124 -1.45 -11.68 33.70
CA SER A 124 -1.19 -12.34 32.42
C SER A 124 -2.33 -12.11 31.42
N LEU A 125 -3.58 -12.21 31.90
CA LEU A 125 -4.77 -11.95 31.10
C LEU A 125 -4.82 -10.49 30.63
N SER A 126 -4.52 -9.52 31.50
CA SER A 126 -4.44 -8.10 31.16
C SER A 126 -3.40 -7.81 30.06
N ARG A 127 -2.19 -8.39 30.17
CA ARG A 127 -1.17 -8.26 29.11
C ARG A 127 -1.61 -8.87 27.78
N SER A 128 -2.27 -10.04 27.84
CA SER A 128 -2.78 -10.72 26.65
C SER A 128 -3.89 -9.91 25.97
N LEU A 129 -4.77 -9.29 26.77
CA LEU A 129 -5.81 -8.39 26.28
C LEU A 129 -5.21 -7.15 25.59
N VAL A 130 -4.24 -6.47 26.21
CA VAL A 130 -3.58 -5.29 25.62
C VAL A 130 -2.93 -5.65 24.28
N ALA A 131 -2.18 -6.76 24.23
CA ALA A 131 -1.55 -7.22 23.00
C ALA A 131 -2.59 -7.55 21.90
N GLY A 132 -3.72 -8.16 22.30
CA GLY A 132 -4.83 -8.46 21.40
C GLY A 132 -5.49 -7.20 20.83
N VAL A 133 -5.80 -6.21 21.69
CA VAL A 133 -6.40 -4.93 21.30
C VAL A 133 -5.47 -4.15 20.36
N ASP A 134 -4.17 -4.07 20.68
CA ASP A 134 -3.19 -3.40 19.82
C ASP A 134 -3.09 -4.06 18.44
N ALA A 135 -3.13 -5.40 18.38
CA ALA A 135 -3.17 -6.12 17.13
C ALA A 135 -4.45 -5.80 16.35
N GLN A 136 -5.61 -5.78 17.02
CA GLN A 136 -6.90 -5.48 16.41
C GLN A 136 -6.98 -4.05 15.85
N VAL A 137 -6.43 -3.05 16.56
CA VAL A 137 -6.33 -1.66 16.07
C VAL A 137 -5.52 -1.59 14.78
N LYS A 138 -4.36 -2.28 14.74
CA LYS A 138 -3.50 -2.31 13.54
C LYS A 138 -4.20 -3.00 12.36
N ILE A 139 -4.92 -4.09 12.60
CA ILE A 139 -5.70 -4.80 11.58
C ILE A 139 -6.81 -3.89 11.04
N ILE A 140 -7.60 -3.26 11.91
CA ILE A 140 -8.69 -2.35 11.50
C ILE A 140 -8.14 -1.20 10.65
N LYS A 141 -7.02 -0.60 11.06
CA LYS A 141 -6.36 0.46 10.29
C LYS A 141 -5.95 -0.05 8.90
N ALA A 142 -5.28 -1.20 8.84
CA ALA A 142 -4.83 -1.80 7.58
C ALA A 142 -6.02 -2.19 6.67
N GLU A 143 -7.13 -2.69 7.22
CA GLU A 143 -8.35 -2.97 6.47
C GLU A 143 -8.98 -1.68 5.93
N ARG A 144 -9.12 -0.64 6.75
CA ARG A 144 -9.70 0.66 6.32
C ARG A 144 -8.87 1.30 5.22
N GLU A 145 -7.54 1.21 5.29
CA GLU A 145 -6.62 1.61 4.22
C GLU A 145 -6.80 0.74 2.95
N ALA A 146 -6.88 -0.59 3.09
CA ALA A 146 -7.03 -1.53 1.96
C ALA A 146 -8.37 -1.43 1.23
N TYR A 147 -9.42 -0.97 1.90
CA TYR A 147 -10.76 -0.74 1.33
C TYR A 147 -11.00 0.73 0.97
N ASN A 148 -9.98 1.60 1.07
CA ASN A 148 -10.12 3.03 0.82
C ASN A 148 -11.25 3.69 1.65
N ILE A 149 -11.56 3.14 2.83
CA ILE A 149 -12.62 3.62 3.73
C ILE A 149 -12.17 4.92 4.43
N ASP A 150 -10.88 5.05 4.71
CA ASP A 150 -10.27 6.26 5.27
C ASP A 150 -9.56 7.13 4.23
N SER A 151 -9.62 6.74 2.95
CA SER A 151 -8.98 7.48 1.87
C SER A 151 -9.89 8.57 1.30
N GLU A 152 -10.90 9.03 2.03
CA GLU A 152 -11.43 10.36 1.76
C GLU A 152 -10.22 11.28 1.82
N LYS A 153 -9.82 11.73 0.62
CA LYS A 153 -8.80 12.74 0.42
C LYS A 153 -9.01 13.75 1.55
N LYS A 154 -7.95 14.11 2.27
CA LYS A 154 -7.85 15.51 2.70
C LYS A 154 -8.09 16.29 1.42
N SER A 155 -9.32 16.74 1.20
CA SER A 155 -9.65 17.45 -0.01
C SER A 155 -8.76 18.68 0.03
N ASP A 156 -8.15 19.01 -1.10
CA ASP A 156 -7.48 20.29 -1.34
C ASP A 156 -8.32 21.48 -0.82
N GLU A 157 -9.64 21.30 -0.73
CA GLU A 157 -10.59 22.25 -0.14
C GLU A 157 -10.26 22.61 1.32
N THR A 158 -9.76 21.68 2.14
CA THR A 158 -9.40 21.97 3.55
C THR A 158 -8.11 22.78 3.66
N GLU A 159 -7.12 22.54 2.79
CA GLU A 159 -5.91 23.36 2.72
C GLU A 159 -6.21 24.73 2.08
N SER A 160 -7.08 24.78 1.08
CA SER A 160 -7.57 26.02 0.45
C SER A 160 -8.35 26.89 1.43
N LEU A 161 -9.24 26.32 2.24
CA LEU A 161 -10.01 27.05 3.25
C LEU A 161 -9.10 27.59 4.36
N SER A 162 -8.14 26.78 4.83
CA SER A 162 -7.16 27.23 5.84
C SER A 162 -6.31 28.39 5.32
N SER A 163 -5.88 28.31 4.05
CA SER A 163 -5.11 29.38 3.41
C SER A 163 -5.92 30.68 3.27
N MET A 164 -7.19 30.60 2.89
CA MET A 164 -8.06 31.77 2.75
C MET A 164 -8.38 32.43 4.11
N MET A 165 -8.52 31.65 5.18
CA MET A 165 -8.72 32.18 6.53
C MET A 165 -7.47 32.90 7.06
N ASP A 166 -6.29 32.36 6.77
CA ASP A 166 -5.02 32.98 7.16
C ASP A 166 -4.72 34.27 6.38
N GLU A 167 -5.18 34.39 5.14
CA GLU A 167 -5.10 35.65 4.37
C GLU A 167 -6.08 36.70 4.91
N LEU A 168 -7.31 36.32 5.24
CA LEU A 168 -8.30 37.21 5.84
C LEU A 168 -7.91 37.74 7.23
N ALA A 169 -7.17 36.95 8.01
CA ALA A 169 -6.68 37.37 9.33
C ALA A 169 -5.47 38.34 9.27
N LYS A 170 -4.83 38.46 8.09
CA LYS A 170 -3.64 39.30 7.87
C LYS A 170 -3.94 40.63 7.16
N GLY A 171 -5.18 40.82 6.69
CA GLY A 171 -5.69 42.09 6.14
C GLY A 171 -6.45 42.89 7.19
#